data_AF-A0A3C0G3J4-F1
#
_entry.id   AF-A0A3C0G3J4-F1
#
_cell.length_a   1.000
_cell.length_b   1.000
_cell.length_c   1.000
_cell.angle_alpha   90.00
_cell.angle_beta   90.00
_cell.angle_gamma   90.00
#
_symmetry.space_group_name_H-M   'P 1'
#
loop_
_entity.id
_entity.type
_entity.pdbx_description
1 polymer ?
#
loop_
_entity_poly.entity_id
_entity_poly.type
_entity_poly.pdbx_seq_one_letter_code
_entity_poly.pdbx_strand_id
1 'polypeptide(L)'
;MKGLQQIKSEIDQLANNSNKTELEVVDALHKYYFNKAVTAEIKHYKKKTKKVAQITKDLKISHRRFYKILEDKKVEFTKYNKSKDDIEE
;
A
#
# COMPACT_ATOMS: atom_id res chain seq x y z
N MET A 1 8.78 21.79 8.73
CA MET A 1 8.00 21.27 7.57
C MET A 1 8.17 22.25 6.42
N LYS A 2 8.27 21.77 5.17
CA LYS A 2 8.17 22.67 4.01
C LYS A 2 6.77 23.27 3.95
N GLY A 3 6.66 24.54 3.57
CA GLY A 3 5.36 25.20 3.40
C GLY A 3 4.63 24.67 2.15
N LEU A 4 3.31 24.82 2.10
CA LEU A 4 2.49 24.42 0.93
C LEU A 4 3.01 25.07 -0.36
N GLN A 5 3.48 26.31 -0.29
CA GLN A 5 4.07 27.02 -1.44
C GLN A 5 5.35 26.35 -1.96
N GLN A 6 6.20 25.84 -1.06
CA GLN A 6 7.44 25.14 -1.45
C GLN A 6 7.12 23.79 -2.09
N ILE A 7 6.16 23.04 -1.53
CA ILE A 7 5.72 21.75 -2.09
C ILE A 7 5.14 21.97 -3.49
N LYS A 8 4.31 22.99 -3.67
CA LYS A 8 3.75 23.34 -4.97
C LYS A 8 4.87 23.65 -5.97
N SER A 9 5.80 24.54 -5.62
CA SER A 9 6.92 24.90 -6.49
C SER A 9 7.76 23.68 -6.92
N GLU A 10 8.02 22.75 -6.01
CA GLU A 10 8.74 21.50 -6.33
C GLU A 10 7.96 20.58 -7.28
N ILE A 11 6.63 20.47 -7.10
CA ILE A 11 5.77 19.71 -8.00
C ILE A 11 5.74 20.35 -9.38
N ASP A 12 5.59 21.67 -9.46
CA ASP A 12 5.54 22.44 -10.71
C ASP A 12 6.86 22.27 -11.49
N GLN A 13 8.01 22.33 -10.80
CA GLN A 13 9.33 22.06 -11.39
C GLN A 13 9.43 20.63 -11.93
N LEU A 14 8.98 19.64 -11.16
CA LEU A 14 8.98 18.22 -11.59
C LEU A 14 8.08 17.98 -12.79
N ALA A 15 6.89 18.59 -12.81
CA ALA A 15 5.94 18.53 -13.92
C ALA A 15 6.58 19.08 -15.21
N ASN A 16 7.13 20.29 -15.13
CA ASN A 16 7.79 20.95 -16.26
C ASN A 16 9.00 20.17 -16.79
N ASN A 17 9.84 19.63 -15.90
CA ASN A 17 11.04 18.88 -16.28
C ASN A 17 10.72 17.50 -16.88
N SER A 18 9.53 16.95 -16.62
CA SER A 18 9.16 15.60 -17.04
C SER A 18 8.08 15.54 -18.11
N ASN A 19 7.63 16.68 -18.64
CA ASN A 19 6.48 16.78 -19.56
C ASN A 19 5.23 16.07 -19.01
N LYS A 20 5.01 16.14 -17.70
CA LYS A 20 3.85 15.57 -17.01
C LYS A 20 3.02 16.68 -16.40
N THR A 21 1.76 16.38 -16.14
CA THR A 21 0.91 17.26 -15.34
C THR A 21 1.25 17.14 -13.86
N GLU A 22 0.97 18.19 -13.09
CA GLU A 22 1.11 18.19 -11.63
C GLU A 22 0.34 17.02 -10.98
N LEU A 23 -0.85 16.69 -11.50
CA LEU A 23 -1.68 15.56 -11.05
C LEU A 23 -0.96 14.21 -11.23
N GLU A 24 -0.35 13.97 -12.40
CA GLU A 24 0.39 12.73 -12.65
C GLU A 24 1.63 12.60 -11.77
N VAL A 25 2.30 13.72 -11.47
CA VAL A 25 3.44 13.75 -10.54
C VAL A 25 2.97 13.35 -9.13
N VAL A 26 1.88 13.96 -8.65
CA VAL A 26 1.30 13.64 -7.33
C VAL A 26 0.86 12.18 -7.25
N ASP A 27 0.20 11.66 -8.29
CA ASP A 27 -0.23 10.27 -8.35
C ASP A 27 0.96 9.30 -8.34
N ALA A 28 2.03 9.61 -9.08
CA ALA A 28 3.26 8.83 -9.08
C ALA A 28 3.93 8.81 -7.70
N LEU A 29 4.02 9.97 -7.04
CA LEU A 29 4.55 10.09 -5.68
C LEU A 29 3.70 9.28 -4.70
N HIS A 30 2.38 9.44 -4.74
CA HIS A 30 1.46 8.71 -3.89
C HIS A 30 1.62 7.19 -4.07
N LYS A 31 1.66 6.71 -5.31
CA LYS A 31 1.88 5.29 -5.62
C LYS A 31 3.23 4.79 -5.09
N TYR A 32 4.30 5.56 -5.26
CA TYR A 32 5.63 5.20 -4.79
C TYR A 32 5.68 5.06 -3.27
N TYR A 33 5.23 6.08 -2.53
CA TYR A 33 5.26 6.06 -1.07
C TYR A 33 4.29 5.03 -0.49
N PHE A 34 3.12 4.84 -1.10
CA PHE A 34 2.19 3.78 -0.73
C PHE A 34 2.85 2.39 -0.89
N ASN A 35 3.50 2.12 -2.02
CA ASN A 35 4.19 0.85 -2.25
C ASN A 35 5.35 0.62 -1.27
N LYS A 36 6.06 1.69 -0.90
CA LYS A 36 7.11 1.66 0.13
C LYS A 36 6.53 1.27 1.50
N ALA A 37 5.43 1.89 1.91
CA ALA A 37 4.73 1.58 3.16
C ALA A 37 4.20 0.13 3.17
N VAL A 38 3.56 -0.30 2.08
CA VAL A 38 3.09 -1.68 1.90
C VAL A 38 4.23 -2.68 2.09
N THR A 39 5.40 -2.41 1.50
CA THR A 39 6.56 -3.31 1.59
C THR A 39 7.08 -3.41 3.03
N ALA A 40 7.05 -2.33 3.81
CA ALA A 40 7.38 -2.36 5.23
C ALA A 40 6.38 -3.19 6.04
N GLU A 41 5.07 -2.98 5.82
CA GLU A 41 4.03 -3.69 6.54
C GLU A 41 3.95 -5.18 6.19
N ILE A 42 4.23 -5.56 4.94
CA ILE A 42 4.35 -6.97 4.54
C ILE A 42 5.49 -7.68 5.30
N LYS A 43 6.59 -6.98 5.62
CA LYS A 43 7.65 -7.57 6.46
C LYS A 43 7.11 -7.87 7.87
N HIS A 44 6.27 -7.00 8.43
CA HIS A 44 5.62 -7.25 9.72
C HIS A 44 4.61 -8.40 9.65
N TYR A 45 3.85 -8.49 8.55
CA TYR A 45 2.94 -9.62 8.30
C TYR A 45 3.69 -10.95 8.26
N LYS A 46 4.75 -11.05 7.44
CA LYS A 46 5.58 -12.27 7.31
C LYS A 46 6.22 -12.69 8.64
N LYS A 47 6.68 -11.72 9.43
CA LYS A 47 7.25 -11.96 10.77
C LYS A 47 6.21 -12.21 11.86
N LYS A 48 4.91 -12.15 11.54
CA LYS A 48 3.79 -12.24 12.50
C LYS A 48 3.88 -11.24 13.66
N THR A 49 4.57 -10.11 13.47
CA THR A 49 4.76 -9.09 14.52
C THR A 49 3.56 -8.16 14.66
N LYS A 50 2.78 -7.99 13.58
CA LYS A 50 1.56 -7.18 13.58
C LYS A 50 0.39 -8.00 13.05
N LYS A 51 -0.80 -7.81 13.62
CA LYS A 51 -2.07 -8.37 13.11
C LYS A 51 -2.50 -7.65 11.82
N VAL A 52 -3.21 -8.35 10.95
CA VAL A 52 -3.74 -7.79 9.69
C VAL A 52 -4.56 -6.53 9.94
N ALA A 53 -5.41 -6.51 10.98
CA ALA A 53 -6.21 -5.34 11.33
C ALA A 53 -5.37 -4.08 11.61
N GLN A 54 -4.23 -4.23 12.29
CA GLN A 54 -3.31 -3.11 12.54
C GLN A 54 -2.64 -2.67 11.24
N ILE A 55 -2.19 -3.61 10.42
CA ILE A 55 -1.56 -3.33 9.12
C ILE A 55 -2.52 -2.57 8.20
N THR A 56 -3.78 -3.01 8.10
CA THR A 56 -4.80 -2.35 7.27
C THR A 56 -5.13 -0.95 7.78
N LYS A 57 -5.10 -0.74 9.10
CA LYS A 57 -5.29 0.57 9.73
C LYS A 57 -4.13 1.50 9.42
N ASP A 58 -2.89 1.02 9.55
CA ASP A 58 -1.66 1.78 9.26
C ASP A 58 -1.61 2.19 7.78
N LEU A 59 -1.96 1.28 6.88
CA LEU A 59 -2.03 1.54 5.43
C LEU A 59 -3.28 2.31 4.98
N LYS A 60 -4.26 2.53 5.87
CA LYS A 60 -5.57 3.13 5.57
C LYS A 60 -6.29 2.45 4.40
N ILE A 61 -6.26 1.12 4.36
CA ILE A 61 -6.93 0.31 3.34
C ILE A 61 -7.86 -0.70 3.98
N SER A 62 -8.80 -1.24 3.19
CA SER A 62 -9.62 -2.37 3.63
C SER A 62 -8.82 -3.67 3.66
N HIS A 63 -9.27 -4.61 4.50
CA HIS A 63 -8.74 -5.97 4.55
C HIS A 63 -8.74 -6.66 3.17
N ARG A 64 -9.83 -6.52 2.41
CA ARG A 64 -9.94 -7.05 1.03
C ARG A 64 -8.81 -6.54 0.13
N ARG A 65 -8.53 -5.23 0.19
CA ARG A 65 -7.47 -4.62 -0.62
C ARG A 65 -6.09 -5.10 -0.18
N PHE A 66 -5.88 -5.31 1.11
CA PHE A 66 -4.64 -5.91 1.62
C PHE A 66 -4.42 -7.34 1.12
N TYR A 67 -5.43 -8.22 1.16
CA TYR A 67 -5.29 -9.57 0.62
C TYR A 67 -5.00 -9.59 -0.89
N LYS A 68 -5.64 -8.69 -1.67
CA LYS A 68 -5.30 -8.52 -3.09
C LYS A 68 -3.84 -8.11 -3.29
N ILE A 69 -3.33 -7.21 -2.46
CA ILE A 69 -1.91 -6.80 -2.49
C ILE A 69 -0.99 -7.98 -2.18
N LEU A 70 -1.37 -8.88 -1.26
CA LEU A 70 -0.60 -10.09 -0.98
C LEU A 70 -0.59 -11.03 -2.20
N GLU A 71 -1.71 -11.21 -2.89
CA GLU A 71 -1.80 -11.98 -4.14
C GLU A 71 -0.90 -11.39 -5.23
N ASP A 72 -1.04 -10.08 -5.49
CA ASP A 72 -0.29 -9.37 -6.53
C ASP A 72 1.24 -9.46 -6.28
N LYS A 73 1.64 -9.44 -5.00
CA LYS A 73 3.05 -9.57 -4.57
C LYS A 73 3.51 -11.01 -4.37
N LYS A 74 2.67 -12.00 -4.68
CA LYS A 74 2.96 -13.44 -4.51
C LYS A 74 3.42 -13.77 -3.08
N VAL A 75 2.79 -13.14 -2.09
CA VAL A 75 3.01 -13.45 -0.67
C VAL A 75 1.99 -14.48 -0.25
N GLU A 76 2.44 -15.59 0.34
CA GLU A 76 1.55 -16.63 0.85
C GLU A 76 0.68 -16.12 2.00
N PHE A 77 -0.61 -16.44 1.93
CA PHE A 77 -1.57 -16.24 3.00
C PHE A 77 -2.65 -17.31 2.91
N THR A 78 -3.26 -17.63 4.05
CA THR A 78 -4.41 -18.52 4.10
C THR A 78 -5.64 -17.79 3.59
N LYS A 79 -6.12 -18.16 2.40
CA LYS A 79 -7.47 -17.82 1.98
C LYS A 79 -8.44 -18.60 2.85
N TYR A 80 -9.35 -17.91 3.51
CA TYR A 80 -10.45 -18.57 4.21
C TYR A 80 -11.39 -19.16 3.15
N ASN A 81 -11.10 -20.38 2.71
CA ASN A 81 -12.06 -21.17 1.95
C ASN A 81 -13.04 -21.73 2.96
N LYS A 82 -14.26 -21.16 2.98
CA LYS A 82 -15.38 -21.64 3.81
C LYS A 82 -15.90 -23.02 3.38
N SER A 83 -15.07 -23.82 2.72
CA SER A 83 -15.38 -25.11 2.11
C SER A 83 -14.41 -26.20 2.55
N LYS A 84 -13.73 -26.02 3.69
CA LYS A 84 -12.80 -27.01 4.27
C LYS A 84 -12.99 -27.31 5.75
N ASP A 85 -14.10 -26.86 6.35
CA ASP A 85 -14.45 -27.16 7.75
C ASP A 85 -15.83 -27.85 7.87
N ASP A 86 -16.18 -28.74 6.93
CA ASP A 86 -17.28 -29.72 7.09
C ASP A 86 -16.75 -31.17 6.94
N ILE A 87 -15.48 -31.42 7.30
CA ILE A 87 -14.95 -32.77 7.49
C ILE A 87 -14.09 -32.76 8.75
N GLU A 88 -14.72 -32.92 9.91
CA GLU A 88 -14.14 -33.57 11.07
C GLU A 88 -15.31 -34.28 11.80
N GLU A 89 -15.27 -35.61 11.73
CA GLU A 89 -16.10 -36.59 12.47
C GLU A 89 -15.87 -36.51 13.99
#